data_AF-A0A9E1RVA5-F1
#
_entry.id   AF-A0A9E1RVA5-F1
#
_cell.length_a   1.000
_cell.length_b   1.000
_cell.length_c   1.000
_cell.angle_alpha   90.00
_cell.angle_beta   90.00
_cell.angle_gamma   90.00
#
_symmetry.space_group_name_H-M   'P 1'
#
loop_
_entity.id
_entity.type
_entity.pdbx_description
1 polymer ?
#
loop_
_entity_poly.entity_id
_entity_poly.type
_entity_poly.pdbx_seq_one_letter_code
_entity_poly.pdbx_strand_id
1 'polypeptide(L)'
;VPESLEAKIAGESLFNDGVGVVVFIIMAAIATGGGGHGGEIGALEIIRLFAQEALGGAALGLATGYIAYRAMKSIDEHNLEVLITLALVMVTYGIAAALHLSGPIAVVIAGLLIGNRGTRLAMSDKTRDHVHKFWSLVDEIMNSALFLLIGFEVFALTISGNVVALMIIAIPLVLAARFISVATPLTLLSLKRDFTKGAIPVLTWGGLRGGISVALALSLPESAIKDTILAVTYGVVIFSIVVQGLTVKAVVRRVVK
;
A
#
# COMPACT_ATOMS: atom_id res chain seq x y z
N VAL A 1 -2.79 -21.30 -2.66
CA VAL A 1 -2.58 -20.72 -4.01
C VAL A 1 -1.16 -21.10 -4.43
N PRO A 2 -0.80 -21.33 -5.71
CA PRO A 2 0.60 -21.63 -6.05
C PRO A 2 1.53 -20.52 -5.55
N GLU A 3 2.66 -20.85 -4.92
CA GLU A 3 3.59 -19.87 -4.31
C GLU A 3 4.03 -18.78 -5.31
N SER A 4 4.18 -19.13 -6.59
CA SER A 4 4.56 -18.20 -7.65
C SER A 4 3.47 -17.18 -8.01
N LEU A 5 2.20 -17.52 -7.79
CA LEU A 5 1.08 -16.60 -7.99
C LEU A 5 0.88 -15.72 -6.75
N GLU A 6 1.06 -16.28 -5.56
CA GLU A 6 1.04 -15.55 -4.29
C GLU A 6 2.15 -14.49 -4.23
N ALA A 7 3.38 -14.84 -4.61
CA ALA A 7 4.49 -13.88 -4.70
C ALA A 7 4.24 -12.75 -5.71
N LYS A 8 3.56 -13.03 -6.83
CA LYS A 8 3.20 -12.00 -7.83
C LYS A 8 2.13 -11.05 -7.29
N ILE A 9 1.09 -11.58 -6.65
CA ILE A 9 0.02 -10.77 -6.06
C ILE A 9 0.55 -9.93 -4.90
N ALA A 10 1.37 -10.52 -4.03
CA ALA A 10 2.01 -9.80 -2.92
C ALA A 10 2.94 -8.69 -3.43
N GLY A 11 3.74 -8.97 -4.47
CA GLY A 11 4.59 -7.96 -5.12
C GLY A 11 3.77 -6.81 -5.73
N GLU A 12 2.73 -7.12 -6.51
CA GLU A 12 1.84 -6.11 -7.09
C GLU A 12 1.19 -5.24 -6.02
N SER A 13 0.64 -5.85 -4.95
CA SER A 13 0.01 -5.13 -3.84
C SER A 13 1.00 -4.21 -3.13
N LEU A 14 2.22 -4.70 -2.87
CA LEU A 14 3.26 -3.94 -2.16
C LEU A 14 3.70 -2.69 -2.93
N PHE A 15 3.88 -2.81 -4.26
CA PHE A 15 4.18 -1.65 -5.11
C PHE A 15 2.97 -0.74 -5.28
N ASN A 16 1.77 -1.30 -5.42
CA ASN A 16 0.53 -0.53 -5.50
C ASN A 16 0.34 0.37 -4.28
N ASP A 17 0.61 -0.15 -3.08
CA ASP A 17 0.49 0.62 -1.85
C ASP A 17 1.52 1.76 -1.80
N GLY A 18 2.77 1.49 -2.16
CA GLY A 18 3.81 2.52 -2.25
C GLY A 18 3.48 3.63 -3.26
N VAL A 19 3.03 3.26 -4.46
CA VAL A 19 2.63 4.23 -5.50
C VAL A 19 1.37 4.99 -5.09
N GLY A 20 0.40 4.33 -4.46
CA GLY A 20 -0.82 4.96 -3.96
C GLY A 20 -0.53 6.08 -2.97
N VAL A 21 0.43 5.88 -2.06
CA VAL A 21 0.88 6.92 -1.12
C VAL A 21 1.50 8.10 -1.85
N VAL A 22 2.36 7.87 -2.86
CA VAL A 22 2.96 8.97 -3.65
C VAL A 22 1.90 9.79 -4.38
N VAL A 23 0.96 9.11 -5.05
CA VAL A 23 -0.14 9.80 -5.74
C VAL A 23 -0.97 10.62 -4.75
N PHE A 24 -1.25 10.06 -3.56
CA PHE A 24 -1.97 10.78 -2.52
C PHE A 24 -1.21 12.03 -2.03
N ILE A 25 0.09 11.92 -1.75
CA ILE A 25 0.90 13.06 -1.30
C ILE A 25 0.89 14.18 -2.34
N ILE A 26 1.06 13.84 -3.62
CA ILE A 26 0.99 14.82 -4.72
C ILE A 26 -0.40 15.48 -4.78
N MET A 27 -1.48 14.69 -4.71
CA MET A 27 -2.84 15.23 -4.70
C MET A 27 -3.09 16.13 -3.48
N ALA A 28 -2.60 15.75 -2.30
CA ALA A 28 -2.72 16.53 -1.08
C ALA A 28 -1.90 17.83 -1.18
N ALA A 29 -0.70 17.79 -1.73
CA ALA A 29 0.14 18.96 -1.97
C ALA A 29 -0.54 19.95 -2.93
N ILE A 30 -1.17 19.43 -4.00
CA ILE A 30 -1.96 20.25 -4.94
C ILE A 30 -3.17 20.87 -4.23
N ALA A 31 -3.93 20.06 -3.48
CA ALA A 31 -5.15 20.51 -2.81
C ALA A 31 -4.88 21.53 -1.69
N THR A 32 -3.74 21.44 -1.02
CA THR A 32 -3.36 22.33 0.10
C THR A 32 -2.56 23.55 -0.34
N GLY A 33 -2.24 23.68 -1.64
CA GLY A 33 -1.44 24.80 -2.16
C GLY A 33 0.03 24.76 -1.69
N GLY A 34 0.55 23.56 -1.41
CA GLY A 34 1.87 23.34 -0.80
C GLY A 34 3.08 23.76 -1.64
N GLY A 35 2.89 24.15 -2.90
CA GLY A 35 3.88 24.93 -3.64
C GLY A 35 3.68 26.39 -3.29
N GLY A 36 4.57 27.00 -2.50
CA GLY A 36 4.53 28.42 -2.11
C GLY A 36 4.63 29.43 -3.28
N HIS A 37 4.28 29.04 -4.49
CA HIS A 37 4.12 29.84 -5.69
C HIS A 37 2.67 29.63 -6.13
N GLY A 38 1.84 30.67 -6.05
CA GLY A 38 0.42 30.63 -6.44
C GLY A 38 0.17 30.43 -7.94
N GLY A 39 0.98 29.60 -8.61
CA GLY A 39 0.77 29.11 -9.96
C GLY A 39 0.19 27.71 -9.93
N GLU A 40 -0.62 27.39 -10.93
CA GLU A 40 -1.10 26.03 -11.18
C GLU A 40 0.09 25.06 -11.24
N ILE A 41 0.06 23.99 -10.44
CA ILE A 41 1.05 22.92 -10.54
C ILE A 41 0.92 22.30 -11.93
N GLY A 42 1.86 22.61 -12.81
CA GLY A 42 1.85 22.13 -14.19
C GLY A 42 2.11 20.62 -14.26
N ALA A 43 1.67 19.97 -15.34
CA ALA A 43 1.87 18.53 -15.54
C ALA A 43 3.35 18.11 -15.44
N LEU A 44 4.28 18.99 -15.81
CA LEU A 44 5.73 18.76 -15.69
C LEU A 44 6.19 18.69 -14.23
N GLU A 45 5.61 19.51 -13.35
CA GLU A 45 5.93 19.53 -11.93
C GLU A 45 5.40 18.28 -11.22
N ILE A 46 4.19 17.83 -11.58
CA ILE A 46 3.63 16.55 -11.11
C ILE A 46 4.57 15.39 -11.46
N ILE A 47 5.02 15.32 -12.71
CA ILE A 47 5.95 14.28 -13.16
C ILE A 47 7.27 14.36 -12.39
N ARG A 48 7.79 15.57 -12.15
CA ARG A 48 9.03 15.77 -11.40
C ARG A 48 8.90 15.33 -9.94
N LEU A 49 7.81 15.71 -9.26
CA LEU A 49 7.51 15.31 -7.89
C LEU A 49 7.36 13.79 -7.78
N PHE A 50 6.60 13.19 -8.69
CA PHE A 50 6.44 11.74 -8.75
C PHE A 50 7.78 11.03 -8.95
N ALA A 51 8.58 11.48 -9.92
CA ALA A 51 9.89 10.91 -10.19
C ALA A 51 10.82 11.07 -8.97
N GLN A 52 10.84 12.23 -8.33
CA GLN A 52 11.62 12.49 -7.13
C GLN A 52 11.21 11.56 -5.98
N GLU A 53 9.92 11.48 -5.66
CA GLU A 53 9.43 10.66 -4.56
C GLU A 53 9.65 9.16 -4.79
N ALA A 54 9.31 8.67 -5.99
CA ALA A 54 9.40 7.26 -6.33
C ALA A 54 10.85 6.80 -6.54
N LEU A 55 11.62 7.50 -7.38
CA LEU A 55 13.01 7.11 -7.67
C LEU A 55 13.93 7.45 -6.50
N GLY A 56 13.72 8.59 -5.83
CA GLY A 56 14.49 8.96 -4.65
C GLY A 56 14.21 8.01 -3.48
N GLY A 57 12.93 7.64 -3.26
CA GLY A 57 12.56 6.60 -2.30
C GLY A 57 13.23 5.27 -2.62
N ALA A 58 13.19 4.83 -3.88
CA ALA A 58 13.85 3.58 -4.30
C ALA A 58 15.37 3.62 -4.12
N ALA A 59 16.03 4.71 -4.50
CA ALA A 59 17.47 4.89 -4.33
C ALA A 59 17.86 4.89 -2.84
N LEU A 60 17.10 5.58 -2.00
CA LEU A 60 17.31 5.59 -0.55
C LEU A 60 17.15 4.19 0.03
N GLY A 61 16.08 3.47 -0.34
CA GLY A 61 15.84 2.10 0.10
C GLY A 61 16.95 1.13 -0.30
N LEU A 62 17.49 1.27 -1.52
CA LEU A 62 18.66 0.49 -1.94
C LEU A 62 19.90 0.81 -1.10
N ALA A 63 20.15 2.10 -0.83
CA ALA A 63 21.29 2.54 -0.05
C ALA A 63 21.21 2.06 1.40
N THR A 64 20.10 2.33 2.10
CA THR A 64 19.90 1.91 3.50
C THR A 64 19.81 0.39 3.62
N GLY A 65 19.12 -0.28 2.69
CA GLY A 65 19.05 -1.73 2.62
C GLY A 65 20.42 -2.37 2.42
N TYR A 66 21.28 -1.79 1.57
CA TYR A 66 22.65 -2.26 1.40
C TYR A 66 23.51 -2.08 2.65
N ILE A 67 23.37 -0.96 3.35
CA ILE A 67 24.05 -0.72 4.64
C ILE A 67 23.62 -1.76 5.67
N ALA A 68 22.31 -2.00 5.82
CA ALA A 68 21.78 -3.01 6.72
C ALA A 68 22.24 -4.43 6.34
N TYR A 69 22.26 -4.76 5.05
CA TYR A 69 22.80 -6.03 4.56
C TYR A 69 24.26 -6.23 4.98
N ARG A 70 25.09 -5.19 4.84
CA ARG A 70 26.50 -5.24 5.25
C ARG A 70 26.66 -5.40 6.76
N ALA A 71 25.82 -4.73 7.55
CA ALA A 71 25.78 -4.89 9.00
C ALA A 71 25.40 -6.33 9.39
N MET A 72 24.29 -6.86 8.85
CA MET A 72 23.86 -8.24 9.11
C MET A 72 24.93 -9.26 8.72
N LYS A 73 25.60 -9.09 7.58
CA LYS A 73 26.66 -10.02 7.16
C LYS A 73 27.85 -10.09 8.12
N SER A 74 28.08 -9.04 8.93
CA SER A 74 29.18 -8.99 9.89
C SER A 74 28.83 -9.55 11.27
N ILE A 75 27.58 -9.96 11.48
CA ILE A 75 27.01 -10.36 12.77
C ILE A 75 26.34 -11.73 12.57
N ASP A 76 26.45 -12.62 13.54
CA ASP A 76 25.73 -13.91 13.54
C ASP A 76 25.00 -14.07 14.88
N GLU A 77 24.03 -13.18 15.12
CA GLU A 77 23.23 -13.14 16.35
C GLU A 77 21.81 -12.67 16.02
N HIS A 78 20.83 -13.47 16.44
CA HIS A 78 19.48 -13.39 15.88
C HIS A 78 18.72 -12.17 16.40
N ASN A 79 18.95 -11.78 17.66
CA ASN A 79 18.30 -10.62 18.26
C ASN A 79 18.81 -9.33 17.62
N LEU A 80 20.12 -9.23 17.37
CA LEU A 80 20.74 -8.06 16.76
C LEU A 80 20.29 -7.90 15.30
N GLU A 81 20.18 -8.99 14.55
CA GLU A 81 19.66 -8.94 13.18
C GLU A 81 18.20 -8.47 13.12
N VAL A 82 17.33 -8.92 14.05
CA VAL A 82 15.98 -8.38 14.20
C VAL A 82 16.00 -6.88 14.49
N LEU A 83 16.83 -6.44 15.44
CA LEU A 83 16.98 -5.01 15.76
C LEU A 83 17.47 -4.20 14.55
N ILE A 84 18.38 -4.74 13.74
CA ILE A 84 18.82 -4.08 12.50
C ILE A 84 17.66 -3.95 11.52
N THR A 85 16.80 -4.97 11.37
CA THR A 85 15.62 -4.85 10.49
C THR A 85 14.64 -3.78 10.98
N LEU A 86 14.39 -3.68 12.29
CA LEU A 86 13.56 -2.62 12.86
C LEU A 86 14.18 -1.24 12.65
N ALA A 87 15.47 -1.10 12.95
CA ALA A 87 16.22 0.13 12.72
C ALA A 87 16.20 0.53 11.25
N LEU A 88 16.34 -0.43 10.33
CA LEU A 88 16.26 -0.19 8.89
C LEU A 88 14.91 0.43 8.52
N VAL A 89 13.80 -0.12 8.99
CA VAL A 89 12.46 0.44 8.70
C VAL A 89 12.32 1.85 9.26
N MET A 90 12.63 2.04 10.55
CA MET A 90 12.45 3.33 11.24
C MET A 90 13.35 4.43 10.67
N VAL A 91 14.63 4.14 10.45
CA VAL A 91 15.62 5.08 9.94
C VAL A 91 15.36 5.40 8.47
N THR A 92 15.07 4.38 7.64
CA THR A 92 14.78 4.61 6.22
C THR A 92 13.54 5.47 6.06
N TYR A 93 12.48 5.18 6.79
CA TYR A 93 11.25 5.98 6.74
C TYR A 93 11.48 7.41 7.25
N GLY A 94 12.20 7.58 8.37
CA GLY A 94 12.51 8.90 8.93
C GLY A 94 13.35 9.76 7.98
N ILE A 95 14.39 9.19 7.35
CA ILE A 95 15.19 9.90 6.34
C ILE A 95 14.35 10.22 5.11
N ALA A 96 13.51 9.30 4.65
CA ALA A 96 12.62 9.54 3.51
C ALA A 96 11.69 10.72 3.78
N ALA A 97 11.06 10.76 4.95
CA ALA A 97 10.21 11.87 5.36
C ALA A 97 10.96 13.21 5.41
N ALA A 98 12.18 13.23 5.96
CA ALA A 98 13.01 14.43 6.02
C ALA A 98 13.49 14.93 4.64
N LEU A 99 13.63 14.03 3.67
CA LEU A 99 14.04 14.35 2.30
C LEU A 99 12.86 14.54 1.34
N HIS A 100 11.62 14.50 1.83
CA HIS A 100 10.40 14.51 1.01
C HIS A 100 10.41 13.43 -0.08
N LEU A 101 10.76 12.20 0.32
CA LEU A 101 10.77 11.01 -0.52
C LEU A 101 9.70 10.03 -0.02
N SER A 102 9.32 9.08 -0.88
CA SER A 102 8.35 8.05 -0.50
C SER A 102 8.93 7.07 0.52
N GLY A 103 8.56 7.25 1.79
CA GLY A 103 8.91 6.33 2.88
C GLY A 103 8.50 4.88 2.62
N PRO A 104 7.24 4.60 2.24
CA PRO A 104 6.80 3.25 1.92
C PRO A 104 7.62 2.60 0.79
N ILE A 105 7.86 3.31 -0.31
CA ILE A 105 8.69 2.77 -1.42
C ILE A 105 10.11 2.51 -0.93
N ALA A 106 10.71 3.42 -0.16
CA ALA A 106 12.06 3.23 0.37
C ALA A 106 12.16 1.97 1.26
N VAL A 107 11.21 1.79 2.19
CA VAL A 107 11.17 0.61 3.06
C VAL A 107 10.88 -0.67 2.26
N VAL A 108 10.00 -0.63 1.27
CA VAL A 108 9.71 -1.78 0.38
C VAL A 108 10.97 -2.21 -0.37
N ILE A 109 11.69 -1.27 -0.96
CA ILE A 109 12.90 -1.57 -1.73
C ILE A 109 14.02 -2.08 -0.81
N ALA A 110 14.17 -1.51 0.39
CA ALA A 110 15.08 -2.02 1.40
C ALA A 110 14.70 -3.46 1.83
N GLY A 111 13.42 -3.71 2.09
CA GLY A 111 12.88 -5.01 2.46
C GLY A 111 13.06 -6.07 1.36
N LEU A 112 12.85 -5.72 0.09
CA LEU A 112 13.10 -6.61 -1.06
C LEU A 112 14.59 -6.97 -1.18
N LEU A 113 15.49 -6.03 -0.91
CA LEU A 113 16.94 -6.29 -0.93
C LEU A 113 17.34 -7.29 0.17
N ILE A 114 16.87 -7.07 1.41
CA ILE A 114 17.13 -7.97 2.54
C ILE A 114 16.45 -9.32 2.33
N GLY A 115 15.18 -9.34 1.89
CA GLY A 115 14.38 -10.54 1.71
C GLY A 115 14.87 -11.47 0.59
N ASN A 116 15.44 -10.92 -0.49
CA ASN A 116 15.96 -11.71 -1.61
C ASN A 116 17.45 -12.07 -1.47
N ARG A 117 18.34 -11.06 -1.38
CA ARG A 117 19.80 -11.27 -1.35
C ARG A 117 20.36 -11.32 0.07
N GLY A 118 19.74 -10.65 1.03
CA GLY A 118 20.23 -10.56 2.41
C GLY A 118 20.13 -11.88 3.17
N THR A 119 18.94 -12.46 3.22
CA THR A 119 18.68 -13.70 3.95
C THR A 119 19.47 -14.92 3.46
N ARG A 120 19.79 -15.01 2.15
CA ARG A 120 20.49 -16.18 1.58
C ARG A 120 22.02 -16.11 1.68
N LEU A 121 22.60 -14.92 1.83
CA LEU A 121 24.06 -14.72 1.78
C LEU A 121 24.65 -14.10 3.05
N ALA A 122 23.82 -13.59 3.96
CA ALA A 122 24.26 -12.92 5.18
C ALA A 122 23.74 -13.57 6.47
N MET A 123 22.71 -14.41 6.42
CA MET A 123 22.06 -14.96 7.61
C MET A 123 22.18 -16.48 7.66
N SER A 124 22.30 -17.04 8.87
CA SER A 124 22.09 -18.47 9.10
C SER A 124 20.61 -18.83 8.93
N ASP A 125 20.30 -20.10 8.65
CA ASP A 125 18.91 -20.57 8.50
C ASP A 125 18.07 -20.31 9.77
N LYS A 126 18.70 -20.44 10.95
CA LYS A 126 18.06 -20.19 12.23
C LYS A 126 17.76 -18.71 12.45
N THR A 127 18.64 -17.80 12.02
CA THR A 127 18.38 -16.36 12.13
C THR A 127 17.27 -15.94 11.18
N ARG A 128 17.29 -16.44 9.95
CA ARG A 128 16.25 -16.17 8.96
C ARG A 128 14.86 -16.55 9.47
N ASP A 129 14.74 -17.71 10.12
CA ASP A 129 13.49 -18.16 10.73
C ASP A 129 13.01 -17.22 11.85
N HIS A 130 13.93 -16.75 12.71
CA HIS A 130 13.58 -15.79 13.78
C HIS A 130 13.11 -14.44 13.23
N VAL A 131 13.82 -13.88 12.24
CA VAL A 131 13.43 -12.63 11.59
C VAL A 131 12.06 -12.79 10.93
N HIS A 132 11.82 -13.91 10.24
CA HIS A 132 10.54 -14.15 9.59
C HIS A 132 9.38 -14.28 10.60
N LYS A 133 9.57 -15.05 11.67
CA LYS A 133 8.58 -15.18 12.76
C LYS A 133 8.29 -13.85 13.43
N PHE A 134 9.33 -13.06 13.70
CA PHE A 134 9.18 -11.73 14.28
C PHE A 134 8.32 -10.82 13.40
N TRP A 135 8.64 -10.70 12.10
CA TRP A 135 7.87 -9.87 11.19
C TRP A 135 6.45 -10.38 10.93
N SER A 136 6.24 -11.71 10.96
CA SER A 136 4.90 -12.30 10.90
C SER A 136 4.04 -11.89 12.11
N LEU A 137 4.61 -11.96 13.32
CA LEU A 137 3.92 -11.49 14.54
C LEU A 137 3.63 -10.00 14.50
N VAL A 138 4.60 -9.19 14.04
CA VAL A 138 4.40 -7.74 13.88
C VAL A 138 3.28 -7.45 12.88
N ASP A 139 3.26 -8.14 11.73
CA ASP A 139 2.20 -8.01 10.73
C ASP A 139 0.82 -8.36 11.32
N GLU A 140 0.71 -9.45 12.07
CA GLU A 140 -0.54 -9.85 12.73
C GLU A 140 -1.00 -8.81 13.77
N ILE A 141 -0.08 -8.28 14.58
CA ILE A 141 -0.37 -7.24 15.57
C ILE A 141 -0.80 -5.94 14.88
N MET A 142 -0.08 -5.50 13.85
CA MET A 142 -0.38 -4.27 13.11
C MET A 142 -1.70 -4.37 12.36
N ASN A 143 -2.00 -5.51 11.74
CA ASN A 143 -3.29 -5.76 11.11
C ASN A 143 -4.42 -5.73 12.14
N SER A 144 -4.25 -6.40 13.29
CA SER A 144 -5.24 -6.38 14.37
C SER A 144 -5.48 -4.97 14.91
N ALA A 145 -4.41 -4.19 15.13
CA ALA A 145 -4.49 -2.80 15.55
C ALA A 145 -5.18 -1.93 14.50
N LEU A 146 -4.88 -2.11 13.22
CA LEU A 146 -5.51 -1.41 12.10
C LEU A 146 -7.02 -1.70 12.06
N PHE A 147 -7.43 -2.96 12.20
CA PHE A 147 -8.85 -3.33 12.25
C PHE A 147 -9.57 -2.77 13.48
N LEU A 148 -8.89 -2.76 14.63
CA LEU A 148 -9.41 -2.17 15.85
C LEU A 148 -9.61 -0.65 15.71
N LEU A 149 -8.61 0.06 15.18
CA LEU A 149 -8.69 1.51 14.94
C LEU A 149 -9.79 1.85 13.94
N ILE A 150 -9.89 1.08 12.84
CA ILE A 150 -11.00 1.14 11.89
C ILE A 150 -12.32 1.01 12.65
N GLY A 151 -12.48 -0.04 13.47
CA GLY A 151 -13.69 -0.27 14.27
C GLY A 151 -14.05 0.86 15.23
N PHE A 152 -13.06 1.48 15.89
CA PHE A 152 -13.30 2.63 16.78
C PHE A 152 -13.71 3.89 16.01
N GLU A 153 -13.09 4.16 14.87
CA GLU A 153 -13.35 5.35 14.07
C GLU A 153 -14.81 5.40 13.57
N VAL A 154 -15.46 4.24 13.33
CA VAL A 154 -16.90 4.15 13.00
C VAL A 154 -17.74 4.98 13.97
N PHE A 155 -17.43 4.91 15.26
CA PHE A 155 -18.21 5.53 16.32
C PHE A 155 -17.95 7.04 16.42
N ALA A 156 -16.80 7.51 15.93
CA ALA A 156 -16.46 8.92 15.88
C ALA A 156 -17.10 9.63 14.68
N LEU A 157 -17.55 8.91 13.65
CA LEU A 157 -18.16 9.50 12.46
C LEU A 157 -19.53 10.11 12.77
N THR A 158 -19.66 11.42 12.54
CA THR A 158 -20.97 12.08 12.48
C THR A 158 -21.68 11.72 11.18
N ILE A 159 -22.56 10.72 11.26
CA ILE A 159 -23.34 10.26 10.12
C ILE A 159 -24.49 11.24 9.85
N SER A 160 -24.31 12.12 8.86
CA SER A 160 -25.40 12.91 8.29
C SER A 160 -26.00 12.19 7.08
N GLY A 161 -27.27 12.46 6.76
CA GLY A 161 -27.94 11.86 5.60
C GLY A 161 -27.20 12.10 4.28
N ASN A 162 -26.53 13.26 4.15
CA ASN A 162 -25.72 13.58 2.97
C ASN A 162 -24.46 12.71 2.88
N VAL A 163 -23.77 12.49 4.00
CA VAL A 163 -22.57 11.62 4.05
C VAL A 163 -22.92 10.17 3.70
N VAL A 164 -24.10 9.68 4.12
CA VAL A 164 -24.59 8.35 3.72
C VAL A 164 -24.82 8.26 2.21
N ALA A 165 -25.44 9.28 1.61
CA ALA A 165 -25.63 9.33 0.16
C ALA A 165 -24.27 9.30 -0.58
N LEU A 166 -23.29 10.07 -0.10
CA LEU A 166 -21.95 10.07 -0.67
C LEU A 166 -21.25 8.71 -0.53
N MET A 167 -21.38 8.02 0.61
CA MET A 167 -20.86 6.65 0.78
C MET A 167 -21.46 5.68 -0.24
N ILE A 168 -22.79 5.71 -0.42
CA ILE A 168 -23.50 4.83 -1.36
C ILE A 168 -23.08 5.10 -2.80
N ILE A 169 -22.83 6.36 -3.18
CA ILE A 169 -22.36 6.74 -4.52
C ILE A 169 -20.88 6.39 -4.72
N ALA A 170 -20.05 6.52 -3.67
CA ALA A 170 -18.62 6.26 -3.76
C ALA A 170 -18.32 4.77 -4.02
N ILE A 171 -19.10 3.85 -3.46
CA ILE A 171 -18.92 2.40 -3.66
C ILE A 171 -18.94 2.02 -5.16
N PRO A 172 -20.01 2.26 -5.94
CA PRO A 172 -20.04 1.93 -7.36
C PRO A 172 -19.01 2.72 -8.16
N LEU A 173 -18.70 3.96 -7.78
CA LEU A 173 -17.67 4.76 -8.44
C LEU A 173 -16.28 4.12 -8.29
N VAL A 174 -15.91 3.70 -7.08
CA VAL A 174 -14.62 3.02 -6.82
C VAL A 174 -14.54 1.66 -7.51
N LEU A 175 -15.65 0.92 -7.53
CA LEU A 175 -15.73 -0.35 -8.26
C LEU A 175 -15.61 -0.15 -9.77
N ALA A 176 -16.26 0.87 -10.33
CA ALA A 176 -16.16 1.22 -11.75
C ALA A 176 -14.74 1.67 -12.11
N ALA A 177 -14.12 2.51 -11.29
CA ALA A 177 -12.73 2.92 -11.46
C ALA A 177 -11.79 1.70 -11.44
N ARG A 178 -11.99 0.76 -10.52
CA ARG A 178 -11.22 -0.49 -10.47
C ARG A 178 -11.45 -1.32 -11.72
N PHE A 179 -12.71 -1.50 -12.14
CA PHE A 179 -13.05 -2.24 -13.34
C PHE A 179 -12.34 -1.67 -14.57
N ILE A 180 -12.38 -0.35 -14.76
CA ILE A 180 -11.67 0.32 -15.87
C ILE A 180 -10.17 0.11 -15.76
N SER A 181 -9.58 0.33 -14.57
CA SER A 181 -8.13 0.17 -14.35
C SER A 181 -7.61 -1.26 -14.61
N VAL A 182 -8.47 -2.27 -14.44
CA VAL A 182 -8.14 -3.69 -14.64
C VAL A 182 -8.49 -4.12 -16.07
N ALA A 183 -9.65 -3.71 -16.58
CA ALA A 183 -10.12 -4.07 -17.91
C ALA A 183 -9.27 -3.44 -19.01
N THR A 184 -8.83 -2.18 -18.88
CA THR A 184 -8.04 -1.51 -19.92
C THR A 184 -6.70 -2.22 -20.18
N PRO A 185 -5.83 -2.51 -19.18
CA PRO A 185 -4.60 -3.24 -19.41
C PRO A 185 -4.83 -4.67 -19.89
N LEU A 186 -5.82 -5.38 -19.31
CA LEU A 186 -6.10 -6.77 -19.68
C LEU A 186 -6.63 -6.89 -21.11
N THR A 187 -7.52 -5.98 -21.54
CA THR A 187 -8.01 -5.98 -22.91
C THR A 187 -6.88 -5.65 -23.90
N LEU A 188 -6.04 -4.64 -23.61
CA LEU A 188 -4.87 -4.31 -24.44
C LEU A 188 -3.86 -5.47 -24.54
N LEU A 189 -3.58 -6.15 -23.42
CA LEU A 189 -2.68 -7.30 -23.39
C LEU A 189 -3.31 -8.54 -24.02
N SER A 190 -4.63 -8.67 -23.98
CA SER A 190 -5.35 -9.81 -24.56
C SER A 190 -5.25 -9.87 -26.08
N LEU A 191 -4.86 -8.78 -26.75
CA LEU A 191 -4.50 -8.79 -28.17
C LEU A 191 -3.27 -9.66 -28.47
N LYS A 192 -2.42 -9.93 -27.46
CA LYS A 192 -1.14 -10.66 -27.61
C LYS A 192 -1.03 -11.91 -26.74
N ARG A 193 -1.95 -12.13 -25.79
CA ARG A 193 -1.93 -13.27 -24.86
C ARG A 193 -3.34 -13.71 -24.49
N ASP A 194 -3.56 -15.02 -24.43
CA ASP A 194 -4.81 -15.57 -23.90
C ASP A 194 -4.85 -15.43 -22.38
N PHE A 195 -5.89 -14.76 -21.88
CA PHE A 195 -6.20 -14.69 -20.45
C PHE A 195 -7.33 -15.66 -20.11
N THR A 196 -7.31 -16.20 -18.89
CA THR A 196 -8.37 -17.06 -18.37
C THR A 196 -9.71 -16.32 -18.41
N LYS A 197 -10.73 -16.94 -19.01
CA LYS A 197 -12.09 -16.40 -19.03
C LYS A 197 -12.53 -16.10 -17.59
N GLY A 198 -12.98 -14.88 -17.35
CA GLY A 198 -13.40 -14.45 -16.02
C GLY A 198 -12.36 -13.74 -15.16
N ALA A 199 -11.14 -13.50 -15.66
CA ALA A 199 -10.10 -12.78 -14.92
C ALA A 199 -10.51 -11.34 -14.54
N ILE A 200 -11.16 -10.59 -15.43
CA ILE A 200 -11.53 -9.17 -15.19
C ILE A 200 -12.50 -9.04 -14.00
N PRO A 201 -13.65 -9.75 -13.94
CA PRO A 201 -14.54 -9.68 -12.78
C PRO A 201 -13.88 -10.15 -11.48
N VAL A 202 -13.06 -11.21 -11.53
CA VAL A 202 -12.38 -11.74 -10.35
C VAL A 202 -11.35 -10.75 -9.79
N LEU A 203 -10.53 -10.14 -10.64
CA LEU A 203 -9.52 -9.15 -10.23
C LEU A 203 -10.14 -7.81 -9.80
N THR A 204 -11.29 -7.46 -10.38
CA THR A 204 -12.04 -6.27 -9.94
C THR A 204 -12.66 -6.50 -8.57
N TRP A 205 -13.30 -7.66 -8.36
CA TRP A 205 -14.00 -7.97 -7.13
C TRP A 205 -13.07 -8.40 -5.99
N GLY A 206 -11.94 -9.01 -6.31
CA GLY A 206 -10.93 -9.44 -5.35
C GLY A 206 -9.95 -8.34 -4.91
N GLY A 207 -10.02 -7.14 -5.49
CA GLY A 207 -9.22 -5.98 -5.08
C GLY A 207 -9.76 -5.35 -3.80
N LEU A 208 -9.56 -6.01 -2.67
CA LEU A 208 -9.98 -5.53 -1.36
C LEU A 208 -9.27 -4.22 -1.01
N ARG A 209 -10.02 -3.25 -0.49
CA ARG A 209 -9.48 -1.97 -0.02
C ARG A 209 -9.04 -2.15 1.43
N GLY A 210 -7.77 -1.84 1.70
CA GLY A 210 -7.16 -1.96 3.02
C GLY A 210 -7.17 -0.66 3.82
N GLY A 211 -6.67 -0.75 5.06
CA GLY A 211 -6.62 0.39 5.99
C GLY A 211 -5.62 1.49 5.63
N ILE A 212 -4.72 1.28 4.65
CA ILE A 212 -3.85 2.35 4.14
C ILE A 212 -4.69 3.53 3.61
N SER A 213 -5.82 3.25 2.94
CA SER A 213 -6.72 4.31 2.45
C SER A 213 -7.26 5.18 3.61
N VAL A 214 -7.62 4.54 4.72
CA VAL A 214 -8.10 5.23 5.93
C VAL A 214 -6.97 6.02 6.59
N ALA A 215 -5.78 5.43 6.71
CA ALA A 215 -4.60 6.09 7.26
C ALA A 215 -4.22 7.35 6.48
N LEU A 216 -4.29 7.30 5.14
CA LEU A 216 -4.06 8.48 4.29
C LEU A 216 -5.16 9.52 4.44
N ALA A 217 -6.44 9.12 4.53
CA ALA A 217 -7.50 10.07 4.81
C ALA A 217 -7.33 10.75 6.19
N LEU A 218 -6.82 10.03 7.20
CA LEU A 218 -6.53 10.58 8.53
C LEU A 218 -5.36 11.56 8.53
N SER A 219 -4.38 11.37 7.64
CA SER A 219 -3.21 12.25 7.52
C SER A 219 -3.53 13.59 6.84
N LEU A 220 -4.74 13.77 6.29
CA LEU A 220 -5.17 15.05 5.77
C LEU A 220 -5.18 16.13 6.88
N PRO A 221 -4.79 17.37 6.55
CA PRO A 221 -4.88 18.48 7.48
C PRO A 221 -6.35 18.75 7.85
N GLU A 222 -6.56 19.28 9.06
CA GLU A 222 -7.89 19.63 9.55
C GLU A 222 -8.59 20.59 8.58
N SER A 223 -9.78 20.19 8.13
CA SER A 223 -10.59 20.96 7.20
C SER A 223 -12.06 20.56 7.33
N ALA A 224 -12.98 21.45 6.94
CA ALA A 224 -14.42 21.20 7.01
C ALA A 224 -14.89 19.97 6.19
N ILE A 225 -14.05 19.46 5.28
CA ILE A 225 -14.36 18.35 4.38
C ILE A 225 -13.65 17.06 4.84
N LYS A 226 -12.65 17.14 5.73
CA LYS A 226 -11.87 15.99 6.21
C LYS A 226 -12.76 14.88 6.75
N ASP A 227 -13.71 15.22 7.64
CA ASP A 227 -14.65 14.25 8.21
C ASP A 227 -15.53 13.57 7.16
N THR A 228 -15.88 14.30 6.11
CA THR A 228 -16.65 13.75 4.99
C THR A 228 -15.80 12.79 4.16
N ILE A 229 -14.55 13.15 3.84
CA ILE A 229 -13.62 12.27 3.10
C ILE A 229 -13.33 11.02 3.92
N LEU A 230 -13.11 11.16 5.22
CA LEU A 230 -12.91 10.06 6.15
C LEU A 230 -14.11 9.13 6.13
N ALA A 231 -15.32 9.64 6.37
CA ALA A 231 -16.55 8.84 6.38
C ALA A 231 -16.77 8.10 5.05
N VAL A 232 -16.56 8.77 3.92
CA VAL A 232 -16.73 8.17 2.58
C VAL A 232 -15.70 7.07 2.33
N THR A 233 -14.42 7.34 2.60
CA THR A 233 -13.33 6.37 2.47
C THR A 233 -13.58 5.14 3.34
N TYR A 234 -14.07 5.39 4.55
CA TYR A 234 -14.38 4.38 5.54
C TYR A 234 -15.54 3.48 5.09
N GLY A 235 -16.63 4.07 4.60
CA GLY A 235 -17.77 3.33 4.04
C GLY A 235 -17.37 2.40 2.89
N VAL A 236 -16.47 2.87 2.01
CA VAL A 236 -15.91 2.05 0.92
C VAL A 236 -15.04 0.90 1.45
N VAL A 237 -14.20 1.15 2.45
CA VAL A 237 -13.32 0.13 3.05
C VAL A 237 -14.15 -0.95 3.78
N ILE A 238 -15.14 -0.56 4.59
CA ILE A 238 -16.07 -1.52 5.22
C ILE A 238 -16.77 -2.36 4.17
N PHE A 239 -17.35 -1.72 3.15
CA PHE A 239 -18.02 -2.43 2.07
C PHE A 239 -17.06 -3.44 1.42
N SER A 240 -15.83 -3.03 1.15
CA SER A 240 -14.83 -3.90 0.54
C SER A 240 -14.51 -5.11 1.42
N ILE A 241 -14.26 -4.91 2.70
CA ILE A 241 -13.85 -5.98 3.62
C ILE A 241 -15.02 -6.93 3.92
N VAL A 242 -16.19 -6.38 4.24
CA VAL A 242 -17.36 -7.19 4.63
C VAL A 242 -18.04 -7.78 3.41
N VAL A 243 -18.39 -6.96 2.41
CA VAL A 243 -19.17 -7.44 1.25
C VAL A 243 -18.25 -8.11 0.24
N GLN A 244 -17.21 -7.44 -0.26
CA GLN A 244 -16.34 -8.06 -1.28
C GLN A 244 -15.55 -9.24 -0.69
N GLY A 245 -15.03 -9.11 0.53
CA GLY A 245 -14.28 -10.17 1.22
C GLY A 245 -15.08 -11.46 1.41
N LEU A 246 -16.34 -11.39 1.86
CA LEU A 246 -17.20 -12.57 2.03
C LEU A 246 -17.69 -13.14 0.69
N THR A 247 -17.88 -12.31 -0.33
CA THR A 247 -18.48 -12.74 -1.62
C THR A 247 -17.46 -13.16 -2.68
N VAL A 248 -16.16 -12.84 -2.51
CA VAL A 248 -15.12 -13.12 -3.52
C VAL A 248 -15.04 -14.60 -3.89
N LYS A 249 -15.16 -15.51 -2.92
CA LYS A 249 -15.14 -16.96 -3.15
C LYS A 249 -16.31 -17.42 -4.03
N ALA A 250 -17.49 -16.83 -3.83
CA ALA A 250 -18.68 -17.13 -4.64
C ALA A 250 -18.53 -16.59 -6.07
N VAL A 251 -17.97 -15.39 -6.24
CA VAL A 251 -17.69 -14.78 -7.56
C VAL A 251 -16.70 -15.64 -8.34
N VAL A 252 -15.59 -16.05 -7.71
CA VAL A 252 -14.58 -16.91 -8.34
C VAL A 252 -15.22 -18.21 -8.84
N ARG A 253 -16.02 -18.89 -8.02
CA ARG A 253 -16.68 -20.15 -8.40
C ARG A 253 -17.68 -19.99 -9.56
N ARG A 254 -18.32 -18.83 -9.68
CA ARG A 254 -19.32 -18.57 -10.73
C ARG A 254 -18.69 -18.19 -12.07
N VAL A 255 -17.56 -17.48 -12.02
CA VAL A 255 -16.96 -16.81 -13.17
C VAL A 255 -15.78 -17.59 -13.76
N VAL A 256 -15.03 -18.33 -12.92
CA VAL A 256 -13.97 -19.23 -13.35
C VAL A 256 -14.59 -20.63 -13.49
N LYS A 257 -14.86 -21.04 -14.74
CA LYS A 257 -15.26 -22.40 -15.10
C LYS A 257 -14.10 -23.12 -15.77
#